data_AF-A0A4R6TDX9-F1
#
_entry.id   AF-A0A4R6TDX9-F1
#
_cell.length_a   1.000
_cell.length_b   1.000
_cell.length_c   1.000
_cell.angle_alpha   90.00
_cell.angle_beta   90.00
_cell.angle_gamma   90.00
#
_symmetry.space_group_name_H-M   'P 1'
#
loop_
_entity.id
_entity.type
_entity.pdbx_description
1 polymer ?
#
loop_
_entity_poly.entity_id
_entity_poly.type
_entity_poly.pdbx_seq_one_letter_code
_entity_poly.pdbx_strand_id
1 'polypeptide(L)'
;MNELIIPPLAKEDPHSFELIRVWAAFEEQHVTINSELQGDELDFGYMLADLAIHGANLYSEKLGKSFNEIKRNIVESLLRELEAGTDKRTGGIME
;
A
#
# COMPACT_ATOMS: atom_id res chain seq x y z
N MET A 1 -3.22 -13.43 15.51
CA MET A 1 -3.05 -12.64 14.28
C MET A 1 -3.45 -11.20 14.61
N ASN A 2 -2.69 -10.21 14.13
CA ASN A 2 -2.90 -8.79 14.43
C ASN A 2 -3.30 -8.06 13.14
N GLU A 3 -4.53 -8.27 12.70
CA GLU A 3 -5.07 -7.62 11.50
C GLU A 3 -5.58 -6.20 11.78
N LEU A 4 -5.62 -5.37 10.73
CA LEU A 4 -6.27 -4.07 10.80
C LEU A 4 -7.79 -4.25 10.86
N ILE A 5 -8.46 -3.34 11.56
CA ILE A 5 -9.93 -3.30 11.55
C ILE A 5 -10.44 -2.87 10.17
N ILE A 6 -11.56 -3.45 9.74
CA ILE A 6 -12.25 -3.00 8.52
C ILE A 6 -12.72 -1.55 8.75
N PRO A 7 -12.42 -0.61 7.83
CA PRO A 7 -12.92 0.76 7.93
C PRO A 7 -14.45 0.79 8.05
N PRO A 8 -15.04 1.64 8.92
CA PRO A 8 -16.49 1.67 9.12
C PRO A 8 -17.30 1.82 7.82
N LEU A 9 -16.86 2.69 6.91
CA LEU A 9 -17.52 2.90 5.62
C LEU A 9 -17.48 1.66 4.73
N ALA A 10 -16.37 0.92 4.72
CA ALA A 10 -16.29 -0.34 4.00
C ALA A 10 -17.26 -1.37 4.63
N LYS A 11 -17.34 -1.44 5.95
CA LYS A 11 -18.26 -2.36 6.63
C LYS A 11 -19.75 -2.10 6.31
N GLU A 12 -20.12 -0.85 6.03
CA GLU A 12 -21.50 -0.45 5.75
C GLU A 12 -21.89 -0.61 4.27
N ASP A 13 -20.92 -0.58 3.36
CA ASP A 13 -21.16 -0.70 1.93
C ASP A 13 -21.25 -2.18 1.49
N PRO A 14 -22.43 -2.66 1.03
CA PRO A 14 -22.61 -4.05 0.59
C PRO A 14 -21.85 -4.39 -0.70
N HIS A 15 -21.31 -3.39 -1.41
CA HIS A 15 -20.48 -3.55 -2.60
C HIS A 15 -18.99 -3.37 -2.32
N SER A 16 -18.59 -3.13 -1.06
CA SER A 16 -17.19 -3.04 -0.70
C SER A 16 -16.48 -4.40 -0.78
N PHE A 17 -15.19 -4.35 -1.09
CA PHE A 17 -14.29 -5.51 -1.09
C PHE A 17 -12.87 -5.07 -0.75
N GLU A 18 -12.04 -6.00 -0.28
CA GLU A 18 -10.62 -5.76 0.01
C GLU A 18 -9.82 -5.76 -1.31
N LEU A 19 -9.01 -4.71 -1.53
CA LEU A 19 -8.19 -4.57 -2.75
C LEU A 19 -6.81 -5.22 -2.60
N ILE A 20 -6.13 -4.92 -1.50
CA ILE A 20 -4.78 -5.37 -1.20
C ILE A 20 -4.65 -5.66 0.29
N ARG A 21 -3.89 -6.71 0.62
CA ARG A 21 -3.50 -7.03 1.99
C ARG A 21 -2.01 -7.28 2.05
N VAL A 22 -1.33 -6.54 2.91
CA VAL A 22 0.11 -6.65 3.12
C VAL A 22 0.38 -7.08 4.55
N TRP A 23 1.14 -8.17 4.71
CA TRP A 23 1.57 -8.69 6.01
C TRP A 23 3.08 -8.61 6.14
N ALA A 24 3.55 -8.21 7.32
CA ALA A 24 4.92 -8.47 7.74
C ALA A 24 4.96 -9.83 8.44
N ALA A 25 5.59 -10.83 7.81
CA ALA A 25 5.80 -12.14 8.40
C ALA A 25 7.17 -12.69 7.95
N PHE A 26 7.86 -13.42 8.82
CA PHE A 26 9.18 -13.97 8.53
C PHE A 26 10.20 -12.95 7.97
N GLU A 27 10.18 -11.72 8.50
CA GLU A 27 11.05 -10.60 8.07
C GLU A 27 10.82 -10.11 6.62
N GLU A 28 9.82 -10.65 5.93
CA GLU A 28 9.46 -10.28 4.55
C GLU A 28 8.04 -9.69 4.49
N GLN A 29 7.74 -9.02 3.38
CA GLN A 29 6.39 -8.62 3.03
C GLN A 29 5.71 -9.73 2.23
N HIS A 30 4.54 -10.15 2.69
CA HIS A 30 3.65 -11.03 1.94
C HIS A 30 2.46 -10.21 1.44
N VAL A 31 2.31 -10.16 0.12
CA VAL A 31 1.28 -9.34 -0.54
C VAL A 31 0.23 -10.24 -1.19
N THR A 32 -1.03 -9.90 -0.94
CA THR A 32 -2.18 -10.46 -1.64
C THR A 32 -2.93 -9.34 -2.34
N ILE A 33 -3.23 -9.53 -3.62
CA ILE A 33 -4.00 -8.59 -4.44
C ILE A 33 -5.24 -9.31 -4.94
N ASN A 34 -6.39 -8.64 -4.86
CA ASN A 34 -7.66 -9.13 -5.37
C ASN A 34 -7.63 -9.18 -6.90
N SER A 35 -7.88 -10.35 -7.49
CA SER A 35 -7.90 -10.52 -8.95
C SER A 35 -9.07 -9.82 -9.65
N GLU A 36 -10.14 -9.52 -8.92
CA GLU A 36 -11.31 -8.77 -9.41
C GLU A 36 -11.10 -7.26 -9.39
N LEU A 37 -9.90 -6.78 -9.06
CA LEU A 37 -9.56 -5.36 -9.13
C LEU A 37 -9.82 -4.84 -10.55
N GLN A 38 -10.81 -3.96 -10.68
CA GLN A 38 -11.19 -3.33 -11.94
C GLN A 38 -10.31 -2.10 -12.22
N GLY A 39 -10.25 -1.71 -13.49
CA GLY A 39 -9.44 -0.57 -13.95
C GLY A 39 -8.32 -1.00 -14.89
N ASP A 40 -7.46 -0.05 -15.23
CA ASP A 40 -6.26 -0.26 -16.04
C ASP A 40 -4.97 -0.10 -15.22
N GLU A 41 -3.80 -0.20 -15.86
CA GLU A 41 -2.51 -0.04 -15.20
C GLU A 41 -2.31 1.36 -14.57
N LEU A 42 -2.99 2.39 -15.10
CA LEU A 42 -2.91 3.75 -14.57
C LEU A 42 -3.71 3.87 -13.27
N ASP A 43 -4.87 3.21 -13.19
CA ASP A 43 -5.67 3.13 -11.96
C ASP A 43 -4.87 2.50 -10.81
N PHE A 44 -4.08 1.46 -11.10
CA PHE A 44 -3.17 0.89 -10.10
C PHE A 44 -2.08 1.90 -9.69
N GLY A 45 -1.56 2.68 -10.64
CA GLY A 45 -0.66 3.79 -10.38
C GLY A 45 -1.25 4.85 -9.44
N TYR A 46 -2.54 5.17 -9.59
CA TYR A 46 -3.25 6.09 -8.69
C TYR A 46 -3.39 5.50 -7.28
N MET A 47 -3.70 4.20 -7.16
CA MET A 47 -3.73 3.52 -5.86
C MET A 47 -2.37 3.60 -5.14
N LEU A 48 -1.25 3.42 -5.87
CA LEU A 48 0.09 3.59 -5.30
C LEU A 48 0.35 5.02 -4.81
N ALA A 49 -0.15 6.02 -5.52
CA ALA A 49 -0.04 7.42 -5.11
C ALA A 49 -0.82 7.69 -3.82
N ASP A 50 -2.04 7.15 -3.68
CA ASP A 50 -2.84 7.27 -2.47
C ASP A 50 -2.15 6.61 -1.26
N LEU A 51 -1.58 5.41 -1.44
CA LEU A 51 -0.78 4.74 -0.41
C LEU A 51 0.43 5.59 0.01
N ALA A 52 1.14 6.19 -0.95
CA ALA A 52 2.27 7.06 -0.66
C ALA A 52 1.86 8.31 0.13
N ILE A 53 0.69 8.90 -0.18
CA ILE A 53 0.13 10.05 0.53
C ILE A 53 -0.27 9.68 1.97
N HIS A 54 -0.94 8.54 2.17
CA HIS A 54 -1.28 8.06 3.51
C HIS A 54 -0.03 7.75 4.34
N GLY A 55 0.97 7.11 3.74
CA GLY A 55 2.28 6.92 4.37
C GLY A 55 2.94 8.24 4.74
N ALA A 56 2.85 9.25 3.87
CA ALA A 56 3.41 10.57 4.13
C ALA A 56 2.74 11.27 5.32
N ASN A 57 1.41 11.18 5.44
CA ASN A 57 0.70 11.68 6.61
C ASN A 57 1.14 10.98 7.90
N LEU A 58 1.15 9.64 7.90
CA LEU A 58 1.59 8.84 9.05
C LEU A 58 2.99 9.24 9.54
N TYR A 59 3.96 9.31 8.63
CA TYR A 59 5.34 9.61 9.00
C TYR A 59 5.57 11.09 9.28
N SER A 60 4.80 12.00 8.69
CA SER A 60 4.82 13.42 9.06
C SER A 60 4.43 13.61 10.52
N GLU A 61 3.33 12.99 10.95
CA GLU A 61 2.86 13.03 12.34
C GLU A 61 3.83 12.34 13.29
N LYS A 62 4.27 11.13 12.94
CA LYS A 62 5.16 10.32 13.79
C LYS A 62 6.54 10.95 14.00
N LEU A 63 7.08 11.64 13.00
CA LEU A 63 8.44 12.18 13.02
C LEU A 63 8.50 13.70 13.26
N GLY A 64 7.35 14.39 13.27
CA GLY A 64 7.29 15.85 13.37
C GLY A 64 7.95 16.56 12.18
N LYS A 65 8.04 15.90 11.03
CA LYS A 65 8.66 16.41 9.80
C LYS A 65 7.62 16.95 8.84
N SER A 66 8.03 17.77 7.88
CA SER A 66 7.10 18.30 6.89
C SER A 66 6.55 17.19 6.00
N PHE A 67 5.24 17.21 5.75
CA PHE A 67 4.56 16.29 4.84
C PHE A 67 5.25 16.22 3.46
N ASN A 68 5.66 17.38 2.92
CA ASN A 68 6.31 17.45 1.62
C ASN A 68 7.70 16.78 1.61
N GLU A 69 8.49 16.92 2.69
CA GLU A 69 9.77 16.22 2.83
C GLU A 69 9.54 14.69 2.87
N ILE A 70 8.60 14.23 3.69
CA ILE A 70 8.30 12.81 3.82
C ILE A 70 7.78 12.23 2.50
N LYS A 71 6.81 12.89 1.86
CA LYS A 71 6.24 12.48 0.57
C LYS A 71 7.33 12.34 -0.49
N ARG A 72 8.23 13.32 -0.59
CA ARG A 72 9.36 13.26 -1.52
C ARG A 72 10.24 12.04 -1.25
N ASN A 73 10.63 11.82 0.00
CA ASN A 73 11.48 10.69 0.37
C ASN A 73 10.82 9.34 0.06
N ILE A 74 9.51 9.20 0.30
CA ILE A 74 8.74 8.00 -0.04
C ILE A 74 8.80 7.75 -1.56
N VAL A 75 8.47 8.75 -2.37
CA VAL A 75 8.47 8.62 -3.83
C VAL A 75 9.85 8.30 -4.39
N GLU A 76 10.89 8.99 -3.90
CA GLU A 76 12.28 8.71 -4.31
C GLU A 76 12.71 7.28 -3.97
N SER A 77 12.31 6.77 -2.80
CA SER A 77 12.61 5.39 -2.40
C SER A 77 11.87 4.35 -3.24
N LEU A 78 10.59 4.62 -3.58
CA LEU A 78 9.79 3.77 -4.45
C LEU A 78 10.42 3.64 -5.83
N LEU A 79 10.72 4.77 -6.48
CA LEU A 79 11.32 4.77 -7.82
C LEU A 79 12.66 4.04 -7.84
N ARG A 80 13.51 4.27 -6.83
CA ARG A 80 14.79 3.57 -6.69
C ARG A 80 14.62 2.05 -6.57
N GLU A 81 13.68 1.59 -5.75
CA GLU A 81 13.43 0.17 -5.55
C GLU A 81 12.84 -0.50 -6.80
N LEU A 82 11.98 0.20 -7.55
CA LEU A 82 11.46 -0.27 -8.84
C LEU A 82 12.57 -0.43 -9.88
N GLU A 83 13.58 0.43 -9.89
CA GLU A 83 14.73 0.35 -10.79
C GLU A 83 15.76 -0.71 -10.35
N ALA A 84 16.01 -0.83 -9.05
CA ALA A 84 17.04 -1.72 -8.51
C ALA A 84 16.58 -3.19 -8.39
N GLY A 85 15.29 -3.43 -8.15
CA GLY A 85 14.73 -4.77 -7.98
C GLY A 85 15.36 -5.56 -6.82
N THR A 86 15.77 -4.87 -5.77
CA THR A 86 16.61 -5.44 -4.71
C THR A 86 15.85 -6.30 -3.71
N ASP A 87 14.53 -6.18 -3.64
CA ASP A 87 13.71 -6.91 -2.68
C ASP A 87 13.14 -8.24 -3.21
N LYS A 88 13.13 -9.28 -2.35
CA LYS A 88 12.51 -10.58 -2.62
C LYS A 88 11.04 -10.54 -2.21
N ARG A 89 10.17 -10.26 -3.18
CA ARG A 89 8.72 -10.18 -2.94
C ARG A 89 8.11 -11.57 -3.03
N THR A 90 7.36 -12.00 -2.01
CA THR A 90 6.59 -13.25 -2.03
C THR A 90 5.09 -12.98 -1.91
N GLY A 91 4.27 -13.76 -2.61
CA GLY A 91 2.81 -13.53 -2.67
C GLY A 91 2.15 -14.26 -3.83
N GLY A 92 0.84 -14.07 -3.98
CA GLY A 92 0.02 -14.65 -5.03
C GLY A 92 -1.21 -13.79 -5.35
N ILE A 93 -1.73 -13.94 -6.56
CA ILE A 93 -3.04 -13.40 -6.97
C ILE A 93 -4.09 -14.38 -6.42
N MET A 94 -5.09 -13.89 -5.69
CA MET A 94 -6.21 -14.73 -5.24
C MET A 94 -7.38 -14.62 -6.22
N GLU A 95 -7.82 -15.77 -6.73
CA GLU A 95 -9.08 -15.96 -7.48
C GLU A 95 -10.30 -15.94 -6.57
#